data_AF-A0A5K1DXR4-F1
#
_entry.id   AF-A0A5K1DXR4-F1
#
_cell.length_a   1.000
_cell.length_b   1.000
_cell.length_c   1.000
_cell.angle_alpha   90.00
_cell.angle_beta   90.00
_cell.angle_gamma   90.00
#
_symmetry.space_group_name_H-M   'P 1'
#
loop_
_entity.id
_entity.type
_entity.pdbx_description
1 polymer ?
#
loop_
_entity_poly.entity_id
_entity_poly.type
_entity_poly.pdbx_seq_one_letter_code
_entity_poly.pdbx_strand_id
1 'polypeptide(L)' 'IEYVEFERHGAGGAVMSSHYFDLLVKLKSEQEHQFRNIQRNEYHNLFDFI' A
#
# COMPACT_ATOMS: atom_id res chain seq x y z
N ILE A 1 -10.22 -9.76 7.03
CA ILE A 1 -9.72 -9.02 5.85
C ILE A 1 -10.46 -9.57 4.63
N GLU A 2 -10.98 -8.68 3.80
CA GLU A 2 -11.56 -8.99 2.50
C GLU A 2 -10.47 -8.97 1.42
N TYR A 3 -9.70 -7.88 1.34
CA TYR A 3 -8.51 -7.80 0.52
C TYR A 3 -7.47 -6.84 1.12
N VAL A 4 -6.25 -6.96 0.60
CA VAL A 4 -5.14 -6.03 0.83
C VAL A 4 -4.62 -5.59 -0.54
N GLU A 5 -4.39 -4.30 -0.71
CA GLU A 5 -3.90 -3.71 -1.96
C GLU A 5 -2.71 -2.80 -1.71
N PHE A 6 -1.67 -2.96 -2.54
CA PHE A 6 -0.50 -2.10 -2.57
C PHE A 6 -0.73 -0.97 -3.57
N GLU A 7 -0.95 0.24 -3.08
CA GLU A 7 -1.19 1.43 -3.90
C GLU A 7 0.11 2.18 -4.15
N ARG A 8 0.43 2.46 -5.41
CA ARG A 8 1.56 3.34 -5.76
C ARG A 8 1.08 4.78 -5.84
N HIS A 9 1.84 5.72 -5.27
CA HIS A 9 1.63 7.16 -5.48
C HIS A 9 1.93 7.51 -6.93
N GLY A 10 0.95 7.38 -7.83
CA GLY A 10 1.25 7.38 -9.27
C GLY A 10 0.13 7.80 -10.20
N ALA A 11 -0.81 8.64 -9.76
CA ALA A 11 -1.70 9.34 -10.68
C ALA A 11 -1.12 10.74 -10.99
N GLY A 12 -0.06 10.80 -11.81
CA GLY A 12 0.45 12.08 -12.33
C GLY A 12 1.97 12.25 -12.31
N GLY A 13 2.68 11.53 -13.19
CA GLY A 13 3.89 12.02 -13.88
C GLY A 13 5.14 12.45 -13.10
N ALA A 14 5.20 12.37 -11.77
CA ALA A 14 6.38 12.76 -11.01
C ALA A 14 7.20 11.56 -10.55
N VAL A 15 8.49 11.58 -10.88
CA VAL A 15 9.58 10.66 -10.51
C VAL A 15 9.72 10.41 -8.98
N MET A 16 8.93 11.12 -8.15
CA MET A 16 8.86 10.96 -6.69
C MET A 16 8.08 9.71 -6.22
N SER A 17 7.40 9.01 -7.15
CA SER A 17 6.48 7.87 -6.96
C SER A 17 7.11 6.54 -6.52
N SER A 18 8.42 6.33 -6.70
CA SER A 18 9.01 4.99 -6.59
C SER A 18 9.43 4.62 -5.16
N HIS A 19 9.73 5.59 -4.30
CA HIS A 19 10.33 5.33 -2.99
C HIS A 19 9.34 4.91 -1.91
N TYR A 20 8.06 5.16 -2.12
CA TYR A 20 7.01 4.89 -1.15
C TYR A 20 5.77 4.30 -1.81
N PHE A 21 4.98 3.58 -1.04
CA PHE A 21 3.67 3.08 -1.41
C PHE A 21 2.72 3.16 -0.21
N ASP A 22 1.42 3.02 -0.47
CA ASP A 22 0.40 2.91 0.55
C ASP A 22 -0.16 1.48 0.56
N LEU A 23 -0.62 1.02 1.72
CA LEU A 23 -1.26 -0.28 1.89
C LEU A 23 -2.73 -0.04 2.30
N LEU A 24 -3.65 -0.44 1.43
CA LEU A 24 -5.07 -0.43 1.71
C LEU A 24 -5.50 -1.81 2.22
N VAL A 25 -6.18 -1.86 3.36
CA VAL A 25 -6.75 -3.08 3.94
C VAL A 25 -8.25 -2.90 4.06
N LYS A 26 -9.01 -3.68 3.28
CA LYS A 26 -10.47 -3.74 3.40
C LYS A 26 -10.88 -4.91 4.28
N LEU A 27 -11.80 -4.70 5.22
CA LEU A 27 -12.40 -5.74 6.05
C LEU A 27 -13.76 -6.16 5.46
N LYS A 28 -14.18 -7.40 5.73
CA LYS A 28 -15.51 -7.92 5.33
C LYS A 28 -16.68 -7.14 5.94
N SER A 29 -16.42 -6.28 6.92
CA SER A 29 -17.39 -5.36 7.52
C SER A 29 -17.47 -4.03 6.77
N GLU A 30 -16.95 -3.95 5.54
CA GLU A 30 -16.80 -2.72 4.74
C GLU A 30 -15.90 -1.64 5.34
N GLN A 31 -15.21 -1.92 6.45
CA GLN A 31 -14.27 -0.97 7.03
C GLN A 31 -12.94 -0.99 6.25
N GLU A 32 -12.41 0.19 5.94
CA GLU A 32 -11.15 0.38 5.24
C GLU A 32 -10.11 1.02 6.14
N HIS A 33 -8.86 0.56 6.03
CA HIS A 33 -7.69 1.11 6.69
C HIS A 33 -6.61 1.39 5.67
N GLN A 34 -6.04 2.59 5.69
CA GLN A 34 -4.98 2.97 4.77
C GLN A 34 -3.72 3.34 5.55
N PHE A 35 -2.63 2.63 5.28
CA PHE A 35 -1.30 2.91 5.82
C PHE A 35 -0.49 3.60 4.74
N ARG A 36 -0.07 4.84 4.99
CA ARG A 36 0.55 5.68 3.95
C ARG A 36 2.05 5.87 4.11
N ASN A 37 2.72 6.21 3.01
CA ASN A 37 4.14 6.55 2.96
C ASN A 37 5.07 5.43 3.47
N ILE A 38 4.73 4.17 3.17
CA ILE A 38 5.55 3.02 3.50
C ILE A 38 6.75 3.00 2.55
N GLN A 39 7.96 2.85 3.10
CA GLN A 39 9.17 2.81 2.27
C GLN A 39 9.18 1.56 1.38
N ARG A 40 9.63 1.71 0.14
CA ARG A 40 9.68 0.63 -0.86
C ARG A 40 10.52 -0.57 -0.42
N ASN A 41 11.55 -0.38 0.40
CA ASN A 41 12.36 -1.47 0.96
C ASN A 41 11.56 -2.40 1.88
N GLU A 42 10.48 -1.93 2.50
CA GLU A 42 9.59 -2.73 3.33
C GLU A 42 8.63 -3.60 2.50
N TYR A 43 8.58 -3.42 1.18
CA TYR A 43 7.65 -4.15 0.32
C TYR A 43 7.79 -5.66 0.45
N HIS A 44 9.03 -6.19 0.42
CA HIS A 44 9.25 -7.64 0.47
C HIS A 44 8.84 -8.21 1.83
N ASN A 45 9.20 -7.52 2.92
CA ASN A 45 8.81 -7.89 4.27
C ASN A 45 7.29 -7.96 4.43
N LEU A 46 6.58 -6.94 3.92
CA LEU A 46 5.12 -6.88 4.00
C LEU A 46 4.44 -7.90 3.08
N PHE A 47 4.97 -8.10 1.87
CA PHE A 47 4.46 -9.10 0.94
C PHE A 47 4.63 -10.53 1.47
N ASP A 48 5.76 -10.84 2.10
CA ASP A 48 6.00 -12.16 2.70
C ASP A 48 5.16 -12.39 3.96
N PHE A 49 4.78 -11.31 4.65
CA PHE A 49 3.95 -11.37 5.86
C PHE A 49 2.45 -11.59 5.56
N ILE A 50 1.94 -10.95 4.50
CA ILE A 50 0.51 -10.96 4.11
C ILE A 50 0.13 -12.29 3.45
#